data_AF-A0AAJ5T2P2-F1
#
_entry.id   AF-A0AAJ5T2P2-F1
#
_cell.length_a   1.000
_cell.length_b   1.000
_cell.length_c   1.000
_cell.angle_alpha   90.00
_cell.angle_beta   90.00
_cell.angle_gamma   90.00
#
_symmetry.space_group_name_H-M   'P 1'
#
loop_
_entity.id
_entity.type
_entity.pdbx_description
1 polymer ?
#
loop_
_entity_poly.entity_id
_entity_poly.type
_entity_poly.pdbx_seq_one_letter_code
_entity_poly.pdbx_strand_id
1 'polypeptide(L)'
;MLFEDGHYKETVDRFLVSEDGKKFVVLGKKYHYIFDMPEHLGAVLASSYRKSIKASLYDFVAQGDKISGKFELELHRSDMADDDWDCALADGFTSDGRNDLKMKGALDGTRYLADGFAQGKTWSSFAHSYTIQVTDRITTAGKAVRVLATPVTLAADGVMMIGAVVLSPVIVVMLLPAAGLALGP
;
A
#
# COMPACT_ATOMS: atom_id res chain seq x y z
N MET A 1 -13.83 -16.66 25.95
CA MET A 1 -14.25 -15.54 25.09
C MET A 1 -13.60 -15.77 23.73
N LEU A 2 -14.40 -16.04 22.69
CA LEU A 2 -13.93 -16.12 21.31
C LEU A 2 -13.94 -14.69 20.78
N PHE A 3 -12.77 -14.18 20.41
CA PHE A 3 -12.68 -12.90 19.72
C PHE A 3 -13.06 -13.16 18.26
N GLU A 4 -14.12 -12.52 17.75
CA GLU A 4 -14.54 -12.64 16.35
C GLU A 4 -13.67 -11.77 15.45
N ASP A 5 -13.29 -12.30 14.29
CA ASP A 5 -12.56 -11.53 13.27
C ASP A 5 -13.38 -10.32 12.83
N GLY A 6 -12.71 -9.18 12.67
CA GLY A 6 -13.31 -7.95 12.13
C GLY A 6 -13.30 -7.95 10.61
N HIS A 7 -14.15 -7.12 10.01
CA HIS A 7 -14.11 -6.84 8.58
C HIS A 7 -14.21 -5.34 8.33
N TYR A 8 -13.43 -4.84 7.37
CA TYR A 8 -13.58 -3.45 6.93
C TYR A 8 -13.38 -3.31 5.43
N LYS A 9 -14.00 -2.27 4.88
CA LYS A 9 -13.75 -1.79 3.53
C LYS A 9 -12.76 -0.64 3.58
N GLU A 10 -11.79 -0.70 2.67
CA GLU A 10 -10.83 0.36 2.41
C GLU A 10 -11.12 0.95 1.03
N THR A 11 -11.17 2.29 0.96
CA THR A 11 -11.21 3.01 -0.32
C THR A 11 -9.79 3.36 -0.70
N VAL A 12 -9.36 2.92 -1.88
CA VAL A 12 -8.02 3.18 -2.40
C VAL A 12 -8.04 4.47 -3.20
N ASP A 13 -7.16 5.39 -2.82
CA ASP A 13 -6.97 6.69 -3.48
C ASP A 13 -5.91 6.59 -4.58
N ARG A 14 -4.88 5.75 -4.40
CA ARG A 14 -3.77 5.60 -5.37
C ARG A 14 -2.98 4.29 -5.22
N PHE A 15 -2.42 3.83 -6.35
CA PHE A 15 -1.35 2.82 -6.39
C PHE A 15 -0.02 3.48 -6.77
N LEU A 16 1.06 3.08 -6.10
CA LEU A 16 2.39 3.64 -6.28
C LEU A 16 3.44 2.53 -6.31
N VAL A 17 4.58 2.84 -6.90
CA VAL A 17 5.79 2.00 -6.87
C VAL A 17 6.88 2.83 -6.21
N SER A 18 7.69 2.23 -5.32
CA SER A 18 8.84 2.92 -4.75
C SER A 18 9.85 3.31 -5.82
N GLU A 19 10.66 4.33 -5.55
CA GLU A 19 11.71 4.79 -6.48
C GLU A 19 12.66 3.66 -6.92
N ASP A 20 13.00 2.75 -6.01
CA ASP A 20 13.86 1.59 -6.28
C ASP A 20 13.13 0.41 -6.97
N GLY A 21 11.82 0.54 -7.23
CA GLY A 21 10.99 -0.48 -7.86
C GLY A 21 10.64 -1.68 -6.98
N LYS A 22 11.11 -1.72 -5.72
CA LYS A 22 11.01 -2.93 -4.87
C LYS A 22 9.74 -3.01 -4.03
N LYS A 23 8.97 -1.94 -3.94
CA LYS A 23 7.73 -1.90 -3.17
C LYS A 23 6.56 -1.51 -4.05
N PHE A 24 5.44 -2.21 -3.85
CA PHE A 24 4.14 -1.82 -4.36
C PHE A 24 3.33 -1.22 -3.22
N VAL A 25 2.83 0.00 -3.40
CA VAL A 25 2.16 0.75 -2.34
C VAL A 25 0.72 1.06 -2.72
N VAL A 26 -0.19 0.75 -1.81
CA VAL A 26 -1.63 1.04 -1.91
C VAL A 26 -1.95 2.10 -0.87
N LEU A 27 -2.30 3.30 -1.33
CA LEU A 27 -2.74 4.38 -0.44
C LEU A 27 -4.25 4.33 -0.32
N GLY A 28 -4.74 3.88 0.83
CA GLY A 28 -6.14 3.94 1.21
C GLY A 28 -6.45 5.11 2.13
N LYS A 29 -7.74 5.35 2.37
CA LYS A 29 -8.22 6.42 3.25
C LYS A 29 -7.95 6.15 4.73
N LYS A 30 -8.06 4.90 5.17
CA LYS A 30 -7.85 4.52 6.58
C LYS A 30 -6.42 4.04 6.80
N TYR A 31 -5.93 3.22 5.87
CA TYR A 31 -4.61 2.65 5.95
C TYR A 31 -3.84 2.75 4.64
N HIS A 32 -2.53 2.83 4.77
CA HIS A 32 -1.59 2.62 3.66
C HIS A 32 -0.99 1.22 3.78
N TYR A 33 -0.85 0.54 2.65
CA TYR A 33 -0.31 -0.81 2.59
C TYR A 33 0.94 -0.79 1.73
N ILE A 34 2.05 -1.29 2.26
CA ILE A 34 3.33 -1.37 1.58
C ILE A 34 3.67 -2.84 1.44
N PHE A 35 3.60 -3.33 0.21
CA PHE A 35 3.92 -4.70 -0.17
C PHE A 35 5.31 -4.77 -0.76
N ASP A 36 5.98 -5.91 -0.60
CA ASP A 36 7.08 -6.26 -1.49
C ASP A 36 6.56 -6.33 -2.93
N MET A 37 7.35 -5.85 -3.89
CA MET A 37 7.00 -5.93 -5.31
C MET A 37 6.97 -7.42 -5.72
N PRO A 38 5.81 -7.96 -6.11
CA PRO A 38 5.73 -9.33 -6.60
C PRO A 38 6.57 -9.49 -7.87
N GLU A 39 7.04 -10.73 -8.08
CA GLU A 39 7.73 -11.09 -9.30
C GLU A 39 6.88 -10.72 -10.53
N HIS A 40 7.54 -10.20 -11.56
CA HIS A 40 6.93 -9.69 -12.80
C HIS A 40 6.03 -8.45 -12.70
N LEU A 41 5.37 -8.18 -11.56
CA LEU A 41 4.42 -7.06 -11.46
C LEU A 41 5.06 -5.70 -11.78
N GLY A 42 6.33 -5.50 -11.40
CA GLY A 42 7.07 -4.28 -11.73
C GLY A 42 7.19 -4.02 -13.22
N ALA A 43 7.50 -5.06 -14.02
CA ALA A 43 7.59 -4.97 -15.48
C ALA A 43 6.21 -4.64 -16.09
N VAL A 44 5.17 -5.31 -15.61
CA VAL A 44 3.79 -5.10 -16.04
C VAL A 44 3.32 -3.66 -15.78
N LEU A 45 3.68 -3.06 -14.65
CA LEU A 45 3.33 -1.66 -14.34
C LEU A 45 4.09 -0.64 -15.21
N ALA A 46 5.26 -1.02 -15.72
CA ALA A 46 6.10 -0.20 -16.59
C ALA A 46 5.72 -0.32 -18.08
N SER A 47 4.94 -1.34 -18.46
CA SER A 47 4.65 -1.66 -19.86
C SER A 47 3.75 -0.64 -20.58
N SER A 48 3.82 -0.65 -21.91
CA SER A 48 2.91 0.11 -22.81
C SER A 48 1.45 -0.33 -22.65
N TYR A 49 1.23 -1.64 -22.51
CA TYR A 49 -0.10 -2.26 -22.43
C TYR A 49 -0.78 -2.10 -21.07
N ARG A 50 -0.12 -1.51 -20.07
CA ARG A 50 -0.66 -1.35 -18.70
C ARG A 50 -2.05 -0.72 -18.63
N LYS A 51 -2.42 0.11 -19.63
CA LYS A 51 -3.73 0.77 -19.71
C LYS A 51 -4.87 -0.19 -20.06
N SER A 52 -4.56 -1.34 -20.66
CA SER A 52 -5.53 -2.38 -21.01
C SER A 52 -5.76 -3.38 -19.88
N ILE A 53 -4.98 -3.29 -18.79
CA ILE A 53 -5.08 -4.22 -17.66
C ILE A 53 -6.34 -3.97 -16.86
N LYS A 54 -7.10 -5.05 -16.62
CA LYS A 54 -8.14 -5.10 -15.59
C LYS A 54 -7.56 -5.75 -14.34
N ALA A 55 -7.48 -4.98 -13.25
CA ALA A 55 -6.89 -5.43 -12.00
C ALA A 55 -7.94 -5.71 -10.93
N SER A 56 -7.82 -6.88 -10.29
CA SER A 56 -8.62 -7.29 -9.14
C SER A 56 -7.71 -7.63 -7.97
N LEU A 57 -7.90 -6.96 -6.84
CA LEU A 57 -7.23 -7.26 -5.58
C LEU A 57 -8.25 -7.82 -4.58
N TYR A 58 -7.93 -8.95 -3.95
CA TYR A 58 -8.88 -9.73 -3.15
C TYR A 58 -8.20 -10.57 -2.07
N ASP A 59 -9.01 -11.26 -1.26
CA ASP A 59 -8.57 -12.12 -0.16
C ASP A 59 -7.63 -11.43 0.85
N PHE A 60 -7.82 -10.12 1.12
CA PHE A 60 -6.96 -9.43 2.07
C PHE A 60 -7.24 -9.87 3.51
N VAL A 61 -6.16 -10.20 4.22
CA VAL A 61 -6.18 -10.59 5.63
C VAL A 61 -5.12 -9.78 6.37
N ALA A 62 -5.57 -8.95 7.32
CA ALA A 62 -4.71 -8.25 8.24
C ALA A 62 -4.57 -9.05 9.54
N GLN A 63 -3.38 -9.00 10.12
CA GLN A 63 -3.13 -9.51 11.47
C GLN A 63 -2.16 -8.54 12.15
N GLY A 64 -2.71 -7.60 12.93
CA GLY A 64 -1.93 -6.49 13.48
C GLY A 64 -1.47 -5.51 12.38
N ASP A 65 -0.17 -5.30 12.26
CA ASP A 65 0.47 -4.50 11.20
C ASP A 65 0.76 -5.31 9.93
N LYS A 66 0.73 -6.65 10.00
CA LYS A 66 0.92 -7.49 8.81
C LYS A 66 -0.34 -7.54 7.97
N ILE A 67 -0.15 -7.56 6.65
CA ILE A 67 -1.23 -7.68 5.67
C ILE A 67 -0.78 -8.62 4.55
N SER A 68 -1.64 -9.56 4.19
CA SER A 68 -1.49 -10.39 3.00
C SER A 68 -2.72 -10.28 2.12
N GLY A 69 -2.59 -10.52 0.82
CA GLY A 69 -3.71 -10.56 -0.12
C GLY A 69 -3.29 -11.18 -1.44
N LYS A 70 -4.16 -11.08 -2.44
CA LYS A 70 -3.91 -11.57 -3.80
C LYS A 70 -4.26 -10.52 -4.82
N PHE A 71 -3.64 -10.64 -5.99
CA PHE A 71 -4.03 -9.90 -7.17
C PHE A 71 -4.26 -10.84 -8.36
N GLU A 72 -5.13 -10.39 -9.26
CA GLU A 72 -5.33 -10.96 -10.58
C GLU A 72 -5.38 -9.82 -11.59
N LEU A 73 -4.56 -9.95 -12.64
CA LEU A 73 -4.53 -9.04 -13.77
C LEU A 73 -5.06 -9.79 -14.99
N GLU A 74 -5.98 -9.16 -15.69
CA GLU A 74 -6.58 -9.71 -16.91
C GLU A 74 -6.35 -8.76 -18.08
N LEU A 75 -6.09 -9.35 -19.24
CA LEU A 75 -5.91 -8.67 -20.51
C LEU A 75 -6.75 -9.38 -21.57
N HIS A 76 -7.61 -8.63 -22.26
CA HIS A 76 -8.41 -9.16 -23.35
C HIS A 76 -7.74 -8.93 -24.68
N ARG A 77 -7.75 -9.95 -25.55
CA ARG A 77 -7.10 -9.84 -26.86
C ARG A 77 -7.63 -8.69 -27.72
N SER A 78 -8.91 -8.36 -27.58
CA SER A 78 -9.57 -7.26 -28.31
C SER A 78 -8.99 -5.88 -27.99
N ASP A 79 -8.37 -5.73 -26.83
CA ASP A 79 -7.94 -4.44 -26.28
C ASP A 79 -6.43 -4.23 -26.44
N MET A 80 -5.76 -5.07 -27.24
CA MET A 80 -4.31 -5.15 -27.35
C MET A 80 -3.82 -5.23 -28.79
N ALA A 81 -2.72 -4.53 -29.07
CA ALA A 81 -1.92 -4.76 -30.26
C ALA A 81 -1.12 -6.07 -30.16
N ASP A 82 -0.71 -6.62 -31.30
CA ASP A 82 -0.01 -7.91 -31.37
C ASP A 82 1.33 -7.85 -30.61
N ASP A 83 2.12 -6.79 -30.81
CA ASP A 83 3.39 -6.59 -30.10
C ASP A 83 3.19 -6.49 -28.58
N ASP A 84 2.13 -5.82 -28.13
CA ASP A 84 1.78 -5.70 -26.71
C ASP A 84 1.37 -7.06 -26.11
N TRP A 85 0.73 -7.93 -26.89
CA TRP A 85 0.34 -9.27 -26.49
C TRP A 85 1.54 -10.17 -26.26
N ASP A 86 2.51 -10.14 -27.17
CA ASP A 86 3.76 -10.89 -27.06
C ASP A 86 4.62 -10.38 -25.88
N CYS A 87 4.65 -9.06 -25.66
CA CYS A 87 5.29 -8.48 -24.48
C CYS A 87 4.62 -8.97 -23.19
N ALA A 88 3.29 -8.98 -23.12
CA ALA A 88 2.58 -9.45 -21.94
C ALA A 88 2.89 -10.92 -21.62
N LEU A 89 2.99 -11.79 -22.63
CA LEU A 89 3.43 -13.18 -22.46
C LEU A 89 4.86 -13.27 -21.92
N ALA A 90 5.79 -12.47 -22.45
CA ALA A 90 7.16 -12.41 -21.96
C ALA A 90 7.26 -11.87 -20.53
N ASP A 91 6.36 -10.96 -20.16
CA ASP A 91 6.23 -10.40 -18.82
C ASP A 91 5.52 -11.36 -17.84
N GLY A 92 5.22 -12.60 -18.22
CA GLY A 92 4.75 -13.65 -17.32
C GLY A 92 3.24 -13.83 -17.26
N PHE A 93 2.48 -13.21 -18.17
CA PHE A 93 1.08 -13.56 -18.35
C PHE A 93 0.94 -14.95 -19.01
N THR A 94 -0.15 -15.63 -18.68
CA THR A 94 -0.48 -16.95 -19.24
C THR A 94 -1.85 -16.93 -19.88
N SER A 95 -2.06 -17.71 -20.94
CA SER A 95 -3.37 -17.83 -21.57
C SER A 95 -4.35 -18.55 -20.64
N ASP A 96 -5.57 -18.02 -20.53
CA ASP A 96 -6.65 -18.64 -19.77
C ASP A 96 -7.48 -19.65 -20.59
N GLY A 97 -7.10 -19.88 -21.85
CA GLY A 97 -7.79 -20.77 -22.78
C GLY A 97 -9.03 -20.18 -23.47
N ARG A 98 -9.35 -18.90 -23.24
CA ARG A 98 -10.50 -18.19 -23.83
C ARG A 98 -10.11 -16.93 -24.59
N ASN A 99 -8.89 -16.91 -25.13
CA ASN A 99 -8.32 -15.77 -25.84
C ASN A 99 -8.05 -14.55 -24.95
N ASP A 100 -7.93 -14.76 -23.64
CA ASP A 100 -7.49 -13.76 -22.67
C ASP A 100 -6.16 -14.20 -22.03
N LEU A 101 -5.43 -13.21 -21.49
CA LEU A 101 -4.23 -13.43 -20.70
C LEU A 101 -4.51 -13.10 -19.24
N LYS A 102 -3.95 -13.91 -18.34
CA LYS A 102 -4.06 -13.74 -16.90
C LYS A 102 -2.70 -13.85 -16.20
N MET A 103 -2.53 -13.02 -15.19
CA MET A 103 -1.45 -13.11 -14.21
C MET A 103 -2.06 -13.07 -12.82
N LYS A 104 -1.59 -13.94 -11.94
CA LYS A 104 -2.01 -13.97 -10.53
C LYS A 104 -0.79 -13.97 -9.63
N GLY A 105 -0.92 -13.38 -8.46
CA GLY A 105 0.13 -13.42 -7.46
C GLY A 105 -0.38 -13.10 -6.06
N ALA A 106 0.53 -13.27 -5.10
CA ALA A 106 0.31 -12.89 -3.71
C ALA A 106 0.90 -11.50 -3.45
N LEU A 107 0.33 -10.83 -2.46
CA LEU A 107 0.82 -9.59 -1.89
C LEU A 107 1.09 -9.83 -0.42
N ASP A 108 2.31 -9.56 0.03
CA ASP A 108 2.70 -9.67 1.42
C ASP A 108 3.38 -8.36 1.83
N GLY A 109 2.97 -7.81 2.98
CA GLY A 109 3.37 -6.47 3.33
C GLY A 109 2.98 -6.03 4.73
N THR A 110 3.07 -4.72 4.92
CA THR A 110 2.75 -4.03 6.17
C THR A 110 1.70 -2.96 5.95
N ARG A 111 0.76 -2.88 6.90
CA ARG A 111 -0.32 -1.89 7.01
C ARG A 111 0.09 -0.80 7.99
N TYR A 112 -0.18 0.44 7.61
CA TYR A 112 0.11 1.64 8.39
C TYR A 112 -1.13 2.53 8.47
N LEU A 113 -1.29 3.29 9.56
CA LEU A 113 -2.34 4.29 9.68
C LEU A 113 -2.06 5.44 8.70
N ALA A 114 -3.10 5.85 7.99
CA ALA A 114 -3.07 7.02 7.12
C ALA A 114 -3.20 8.35 7.91
N ASP A 115 -3.56 8.28 9.19
CA ASP A 115 -3.73 9.45 10.06
C ASP A 115 -2.50 10.36 10.07
N GLY A 116 -2.73 11.66 9.93
CA GLY A 116 -1.67 12.67 9.87
C GLY A 116 -0.94 12.77 8.53
N PHE A 117 -1.26 11.92 7.55
CA PHE A 117 -0.75 12.06 6.19
C PHE A 117 -1.50 13.19 5.46
N ALA A 118 -0.78 14.24 5.08
CA ALA A 118 -1.35 15.39 4.38
C ALA A 118 -1.78 15.01 2.96
N GLN A 119 -3.05 14.61 2.79
CA GLN A 119 -3.64 14.40 1.47
C GLN A 119 -3.90 15.77 0.80
N GLY A 120 -3.16 16.08 -0.26
CA GLY A 120 -3.43 17.26 -1.09
C GLY A 120 -4.82 17.15 -1.77
N LYS A 121 -5.45 18.29 -2.09
CA LYS A 121 -6.84 18.37 -2.60
C LYS A 121 -7.11 17.66 -3.94
N THR A 122 -6.11 17.10 -4.61
CA THR A 122 -6.20 16.52 -5.97
C THR A 122 -5.59 15.11 -6.05
N TRP A 123 -5.81 14.28 -5.03
CA TRP A 123 -5.03 13.05 -4.86
C TRP A 123 -5.58 11.79 -5.58
N SER A 124 -6.89 11.69 -5.83
CA SER A 124 -7.46 10.50 -6.48
C SER A 124 -7.00 10.41 -7.95
N SER A 125 -6.23 9.39 -8.30
CA SER A 125 -5.74 9.18 -9.67
C SER A 125 -6.65 8.26 -10.50
N PHE A 126 -7.70 7.70 -9.89
CA PHE A 126 -8.57 6.74 -10.56
C PHE A 126 -9.81 7.40 -11.16
N ALA A 127 -10.18 6.95 -12.36
CA ALA A 127 -11.45 7.31 -12.99
C ALA A 127 -12.67 6.80 -12.19
N HIS A 128 -12.49 5.78 -11.35
CA HIS A 128 -13.53 5.19 -10.49
C HIS A 128 -12.98 4.86 -9.11
N SER A 129 -13.82 4.91 -8.08
CA SER A 129 -13.43 4.53 -6.72
C SER A 129 -13.08 3.06 -6.65
N TYR A 130 -11.85 2.75 -6.22
CA TYR A 130 -11.40 1.38 -6.00
C TYR A 130 -11.57 1.00 -4.52
N THR A 131 -12.05 -0.19 -4.23
CA THR A 131 -12.23 -0.64 -2.83
C THR A 131 -11.70 -2.06 -2.63
N ILE A 132 -10.98 -2.27 -1.53
CA ILE A 132 -10.58 -3.61 -1.09
C ILE A 132 -11.34 -3.99 0.19
N GLN A 133 -11.71 -5.26 0.30
CA GLN A 133 -12.30 -5.83 1.51
C GLN A 133 -11.20 -6.53 2.30
N VAL A 134 -11.07 -6.19 3.58
CA VAL A 134 -10.03 -6.73 4.45
C VAL A 134 -10.69 -7.45 5.64
N THR A 135 -10.25 -8.68 5.87
CA THR A 135 -10.54 -9.42 7.10
C THR A 135 -9.47 -9.10 8.12
N ASP A 136 -9.83 -8.52 9.25
CA ASP A 136 -8.91 -8.13 10.32
C ASP A 136 -8.95 -9.17 11.43
N ARG A 137 -7.95 -10.06 11.46
CA ARG A 137 -7.87 -11.13 12.44
C ARG A 137 -7.32 -10.63 13.75
N ILE A 138 -8.06 -10.90 14.82
CA ILE A 138 -7.61 -10.56 16.17
C ILE A 138 -6.43 -11.46 16.55
N THR A 139 -5.33 -10.85 17.01
CA THR A 139 -4.17 -11.62 17.49
C THR A 139 -4.48 -12.31 18.81
N THR A 140 -3.98 -13.54 19.01
CA THR A 140 -4.22 -14.39 20.19
C THR A 140 -3.77 -13.75 21.51
N ALA A 141 -2.88 -12.76 21.45
CA ALA A 141 -2.68 -11.81 22.55
C ALA A 141 -3.66 -10.65 22.35
N GLY A 142 -4.64 -10.48 23.24
CA GLY A 142 -5.56 -9.34 23.27
C GLY A 142 -4.90 -7.98 23.56
N LYS A 143 -3.67 -7.76 23.07
CA LYS A 143 -2.95 -6.51 23.06
C LYS A 143 -3.19 -5.86 21.70
N ALA A 144 -3.74 -4.65 21.72
CA ALA A 144 -3.77 -3.78 20.56
C ALA A 144 -2.37 -3.72 19.93
N VAL A 145 -2.18 -4.41 18.81
CA VAL A 145 -0.98 -4.22 17.99
C VAL A 145 -1.05 -2.78 17.49
N ARG A 146 -0.09 -1.95 17.90
CA ARG A 146 -0.03 -0.56 17.44
C ARG A 146 0.36 -0.55 15.99
N VAL A 147 -0.60 -0.29 15.12
CA VAL A 147 -0.35 0.07 13.73
C VAL A 147 0.37 1.42 13.72
N LEU A 148 1.54 1.48 13.09
CA LEU A 148 2.36 2.69 13.03
C LEU A 148 1.80 3.68 12.01
N ALA A 149 2.17 4.95 12.14
CA ALA A 149 1.92 5.95 11.10
C ALA A 149 2.65 5.57 9.80
N THR A 150 2.07 5.96 8.67
CA THR A 150 2.64 5.70 7.35
C THR A 150 4.05 6.28 7.18
N PRO A 151 5.01 5.49 6.66
CA PRO A 151 6.35 5.98 6.33
C PRO A 151 6.42 6.70 4.97
N VAL A 152 5.31 6.72 4.23
CA VAL A 152 5.21 7.41 2.95
C VAL A 152 5.31 8.92 3.16
N THR A 153 6.19 9.58 2.41
CA THR A 153 6.25 11.03 2.26
C THR A 153 6.10 11.40 0.78
N LEU A 154 5.56 12.60 0.52
CA LEU A 154 5.47 13.13 -0.83
C LEU A 154 6.53 14.23 -1.01
N ALA A 155 7.34 14.13 -2.05
CA ALA A 155 8.24 15.21 -2.45
C ALA A 155 7.47 16.34 -3.15
N ALA A 156 8.04 17.55 -3.13
CA ALA A 156 7.39 18.75 -3.64
C ALA A 156 7.08 18.72 -5.15
N ASP A 157 7.77 17.86 -5.91
CA ASP A 157 7.61 17.62 -7.34
C ASP A 157 6.56 16.53 -7.67
N GLY A 158 5.93 15.95 -6.65
CA GLY A 158 4.95 14.88 -6.81
C GLY A 158 5.56 13.48 -6.88
N VAL A 159 6.88 13.34 -6.75
CA VAL A 159 7.55 12.04 -6.61
C VAL A 159 7.36 11.52 -5.18
N MET A 160 7.07 10.23 -5.05
CA MET A 160 6.84 9.59 -3.75
C MET A 160 8.14 9.02 -3.20
N MET A 161 8.44 9.31 -1.93
CA MET A 161 9.54 8.69 -1.20
C MET A 161 8.96 7.79 -0.12
N ILE A 162 9.41 6.54 -0.03
CA ILE A 162 9.19 5.74 1.18
C ILE A 162 10.27 6.19 2.16
N GLY A 163 9.93 7.14 3.02
CA GLY A 163 10.85 7.63 4.04
C GLY A 163 11.17 6.52 5.03
N ALA A 164 12.44 6.34 5.36
CA ALA A 164 12.81 5.64 6.58
C ALA A 164 12.31 6.51 7.75
N VAL A 165 11.09 6.27 8.23
CA VAL A 165 10.63 6.93 9.45
C VAL A 165 11.38 6.30 10.63
N VAL A 166 12.57 6.83 10.90
CA VAL A 166 13.20 6.71 12.21
C VAL A 166 12.38 7.59 13.14
N LEU A 167 11.43 6.99 13.85
CA LEU A 167 10.92 7.59 15.09
C LEU A 167 12.08 7.53 16.10
N SER A 168 12.98 8.52 16.03
CA SER A 168 13.89 8.79 17.13
C SER A 168 13.04 9.20 18.34
N PRO A 169 13.26 8.64 19.55
CA PRO A 169 12.56 9.11 20.73
C PRO A 169 13.03 10.55 21.00
N VAL A 170 12.17 11.53 20.69
CA VAL A 170 12.36 12.90 21.19
C VAL A 170 12.07 12.84 22.68
N ILE A 171 13.10 12.65 23.50
CA ILE A 171 13.05 12.96 24.92
C ILE A 171 13.00 14.48 25.01
N VAL A 172 11.79 15.05 25.05
CA VAL A 172 11.60 16.45 25.45
C VAL A 172 11.88 16.50 26.95
N VAL A 173 13.12 16.78 27.34
CA VAL A 173 13.41 17.25 28.69
C VAL A 173 12.85 18.68 28.77
N MET A 174 11.63 18.81 29.31
CA MET A 174 11.15 20.12 29.76
C MET A 174 12.02 20.55 30.95
N LEU A 175 12.99 21.43 30.70
CA LEU A 175 13.63 22.19 31.77
C LEU A 175 12.58 23.16 32.34
N LEU A 176 12.03 22.80 33.49
CA LEU A 176 11.27 23.74 34.33
C LEU A 176 12.18 24.90 34.74
N PRO A 177 11.67 26.14 34.80
CA PRO A 177 12.46 27.29 35.19
C PRO A 177 12.73 27.20 36.70
N ALA A 178 14.01 27.10 37.08
CA ALA A 178 14.39 27.30 38.47
C ALA A 178 14.29 28.80 38.78
N ALA A 179 13.13 29.22 39.27
CA ALA A 179 13.03 30.40 40.12
C ALA A 179 13.77 30.09 41.44
N GLY A 180 14.81 30.85 41.73
CA GLY A 180 15.52 30.89 43.01
C GLY A 180 16.27 32.21 43.08
N LEU A 181 15.59 33.26 43.54
CA LEU A 181 15.71 33.81 44.90
C LEU A 181 17.03 34.56 45.12
N ALA A 182 16.88 35.88 45.20
CA ALA A 182 17.84 36.79 45.80
C ALA A 182 18.22 36.32 47.22
N LEU A 183 19.45 36.62 47.62
CA LEU A 183 19.83 37.18 48.93
C LEU A 183 21.34 37.48 48.91
N GLY A 184 21.69 38.72 49.24
CA GLY A 184 23.07 39.15 49.55
C GLY A 184 23.56 38.55 50.89
N PRO A 185 24.69 39.02 51.44
CA PRO A 185 25.14 40.41 51.46
C PRO A 185 26.39 40.70 50.61
#